data_AF-A0A2V2YTS8-F1
#
_entry.id   AF-A0A2V2YTS8-F1
#
_cell.length_a   1.000
_cell.length_b   1.000
_cell.length_c   1.000
_cell.angle_alpha   90.00
_cell.angle_beta   90.00
_cell.angle_gamma   90.00
#
_symmetry.space_group_name_H-M   'P 1'
#
loop_
_entity.id
_entity.type
_entity.pdbx_description
1 polymer ?
#
loop_
_entity_poly.entity_id
_entity_poly.type
_entity_poly.pdbx_seq_one_letter_code
_entity_poly.pdbx_strand_id
1 'polypeptide(L)'
;MSDDSADNKNILKGIIFNVTMLILIFTVFYYLVAYRFEAGMKAFYHIPDKLIEINTLTLIRPSVPFTVVMLIVVAALFVYLVLILFILFLGDKFIFSRWTSNRLIGIKDLTYGMKFIVAIVVVAVILSSYSQAYTLGMNNASNETAFWTAEIDNSLYAVVDTYNNNFIVVPINIEEFTFKSEYRFINPEDENVQFKRIVLNEALHEE
;
A
#
# COMPACT_ATOMS: atom_id res chain seq x y z
N MET A 1 -45.97 -19.51 11.09
CA MET A 1 -44.68 -20.20 11.35
C MET A 1 -43.83 -20.41 10.10
N SER A 2 -44.30 -20.14 8.87
CA SER A 2 -43.49 -20.24 7.64
C SER A 2 -42.70 -18.98 7.29
N ASP A 3 -43.15 -17.79 7.72
CA ASP A 3 -42.55 -16.50 7.32
C ASP A 3 -41.16 -16.23 7.92
N ASP A 4 -40.91 -16.60 9.17
CA ASP A 4 -39.61 -16.37 9.83
C ASP A 4 -38.45 -17.11 9.14
N SER A 5 -38.75 -18.19 8.41
CA SER A 5 -37.73 -18.97 7.69
C SER A 5 -37.26 -18.30 6.39
N ALA A 6 -38.14 -17.51 5.76
CA ALA A 6 -37.83 -16.82 4.50
C ALA A 6 -37.03 -15.55 4.77
N ASP A 7 -37.37 -14.79 5.82
CA ASP A 7 -36.69 -13.55 6.18
C ASP A 7 -35.22 -13.80 6.59
N ASN A 8 -34.99 -14.80 7.44
CA ASN A 8 -33.63 -15.20 7.85
C ASN A 8 -32.73 -15.60 6.67
N LYS A 9 -33.29 -16.25 5.64
CA LYS A 9 -32.54 -16.60 4.41
C LYS A 9 -32.15 -15.37 3.61
N ASN A 10 -33.01 -14.36 3.55
CA ASN A 10 -32.73 -13.12 2.83
C ASN A 10 -31.66 -12.29 3.54
N ILE A 11 -31.72 -12.20 4.87
CA ILE A 11 -30.70 -11.54 5.69
C ILE A 11 -29.33 -12.20 5.50
N LEU A 12 -29.26 -13.54 5.59
CA LEU A 12 -28.01 -14.28 5.41
C LEU A 12 -27.40 -14.06 4.02
N LYS A 13 -28.21 -14.11 2.96
CA LYS A 13 -27.76 -13.82 1.59
C LYS A 13 -27.19 -12.40 1.46
N GLY A 14 -27.85 -11.42 2.07
CA GLY A 14 -27.38 -10.04 2.09
C GLY A 14 -26.02 -9.89 2.78
N ILE A 15 -25.82 -10.55 3.93
CA ILE A 15 -24.55 -10.55 4.66
C ILE A 15 -23.45 -11.18 3.80
N ILE A 16 -23.70 -12.36 3.24
CA ILE A 16 -22.71 -13.07 2.40
C ILE A 16 -22.31 -12.18 1.23
N PHE A 17 -23.27 -11.62 0.50
CA PHE A 17 -23.00 -10.74 -0.64
C PHE A 17 -22.15 -9.52 -0.25
N ASN A 18 -22.50 -8.85 0.85
CA ASN A 18 -21.75 -7.68 1.32
C ASN A 18 -20.32 -8.03 1.72
N VAL A 19 -20.12 -9.16 2.42
CA VAL A 19 -18.78 -9.64 2.82
C VAL A 19 -17.95 -10.01 1.59
N THR A 20 -18.53 -10.73 0.62
CA THR A 20 -17.83 -11.09 -0.62
C THR A 20 -17.40 -9.85 -1.41
N MET A 21 -18.27 -8.86 -1.56
CA MET A 21 -17.92 -7.59 -2.23
C MET A 21 -16.82 -6.84 -1.49
N LEU A 22 -16.87 -6.83 -0.15
CA LEU A 22 -15.84 -6.21 0.67
C LEU A 22 -14.48 -6.90 0.47
N ILE A 23 -14.44 -8.24 0.50
CA ILE A 23 -13.21 -9.01 0.24
C ILE A 23 -12.65 -8.68 -1.15
N LEU A 24 -13.50 -8.67 -2.17
CA LEU A 24 -13.08 -8.35 -3.54
C LEU A 24 -12.45 -6.96 -3.64
N ILE A 25 -13.08 -5.95 -3.04
CA ILE A 25 -12.56 -4.56 -3.02
C ILE A 25 -11.20 -4.51 -2.33
N PHE A 26 -11.06 -5.14 -1.16
CA PHE A 26 -9.79 -5.19 -0.44
C PHE A 26 -8.71 -5.90 -1.26
N THR A 27 -9.03 -7.03 -1.89
CA THR A 27 -8.09 -7.75 -2.74
C THR A 27 -7.58 -6.85 -3.87
N VAL A 28 -8.46 -6.22 -4.64
CA VAL A 28 -8.07 -5.30 -5.72
C VAL A 28 -7.21 -4.16 -5.20
N PHE A 29 -7.60 -3.56 -4.08
CA PHE A 29 -6.84 -2.48 -3.45
C PHE A 29 -5.43 -2.92 -3.02
N TYR A 30 -5.29 -4.11 -2.42
CA TYR A 30 -3.98 -4.65 -2.05
C TYR A 30 -3.07 -4.89 -3.26
N TYR A 31 -3.63 -5.39 -4.38
CA TYR A 31 -2.88 -5.53 -5.62
C TYR A 31 -2.38 -4.18 -6.15
N LEU A 32 -3.20 -3.12 -6.09
CA LEU A 32 -2.79 -1.77 -6.51
C LEU A 32 -1.68 -1.20 -5.63
N VAL A 33 -1.76 -1.41 -4.32
CA VAL A 33 -0.73 -1.00 -3.36
C VAL A 33 0.58 -1.75 -3.60
N ALA A 34 0.52 -3.07 -3.78
CA ALA A 34 1.68 -3.90 -4.08
C ALA A 34 2.33 -3.52 -5.40
N TYR A 35 1.53 -3.29 -6.45
CA TYR A 35 2.02 -2.77 -7.72
C TYR A 35 2.78 -1.45 -7.54
N ARG A 36 2.25 -0.51 -6.75
CA ARG A 36 2.92 0.77 -6.52
C ARG A 36 4.18 0.67 -5.72
N PHE A 37 4.23 -0.25 -4.76
CA PHE A 37 5.44 -0.56 -4.02
C PHE A 37 6.55 -1.06 -4.96
N GLU A 38 6.26 -2.04 -5.81
CA GLU A 38 7.22 -2.54 -6.81
C GLU A 38 7.63 -1.47 -7.82
N ALA A 39 6.67 -0.65 -8.27
CA ALA A 39 6.97 0.49 -9.13
C ALA A 39 7.96 1.46 -8.46
N GLY A 40 7.80 1.71 -7.15
CA GLY A 40 8.73 2.52 -6.37
C GLY A 40 10.13 1.90 -6.30
N MET A 41 10.22 0.60 -6.01
CA MET A 41 11.51 -0.10 -5.99
C MET A 41 12.22 -0.03 -7.35
N LYS A 42 11.50 -0.29 -8.44
CA LYS A 42 12.06 -0.26 -9.80
C LYS A 42 12.42 1.14 -10.27
N ALA A 43 11.64 2.14 -9.89
CA ALA A 43 11.92 3.53 -10.21
C ALA A 43 13.25 4.01 -9.61
N PHE A 44 13.64 3.52 -8.43
CA PHE A 44 14.95 3.82 -7.85
C PHE A 44 16.10 3.39 -8.77
N TYR A 45 15.97 2.25 -9.45
CA TYR A 45 16.96 1.73 -10.39
C TYR A 45 16.69 2.12 -11.86
N HIS A 46 15.81 3.09 -12.11
CA HIS A 46 15.41 3.51 -13.46
C HIS A 46 14.86 2.37 -14.36
N ILE A 47 14.31 1.32 -13.74
CA ILE A 47 13.67 0.21 -14.46
C ILE A 47 12.24 0.62 -14.83
N PRO A 48 11.81 0.49 -16.10
CA PRO A 48 10.49 0.95 -16.52
C PRO A 48 9.35 0.08 -15.95
N ASP A 49 8.26 0.75 -15.53
CA ASP A 49 7.08 0.13 -14.90
C ASP A 49 6.46 -1.05 -15.67
N LYS A 50 6.63 -1.11 -17.00
CA LYS A 50 6.14 -2.23 -17.83
C LYS A 50 6.78 -3.58 -17.50
N LEU A 51 7.89 -3.58 -16.76
CA LEU A 51 8.62 -4.77 -16.32
C LEU A 51 8.21 -5.22 -14.91
N ILE A 52 7.13 -4.68 -14.36
CA ILE A 52 6.59 -5.09 -13.05
C ILE A 52 5.89 -6.44 -13.16
N GLU A 53 6.42 -7.44 -12.45
CA GLU A 53 5.73 -8.69 -12.16
C GLU A 53 5.31 -8.71 -10.69
N ILE A 54 4.01 -8.89 -10.44
CA ILE A 54 3.49 -8.97 -9.09
C ILE A 54 3.58 -10.42 -8.63
N ASN A 55 4.57 -10.73 -7.78
CA ASN A 55 4.64 -12.01 -7.09
C ASN A 55 3.63 -12.02 -5.91
N THR A 56 3.06 -13.18 -5.58
CA THR A 56 2.23 -13.32 -4.38
C THR A 56 2.99 -12.98 -3.09
N LEU A 57 4.31 -13.22 -3.05
CA LEU A 57 5.18 -12.80 -1.94
C LEU A 57 5.28 -11.27 -1.81
N THR A 58 5.24 -10.56 -2.93
CA THR A 58 5.22 -9.09 -2.95
C THR A 58 3.96 -8.54 -2.29
N LEU A 59 2.84 -9.26 -2.27
CA LEU A 59 1.63 -8.82 -1.55
C LEU A 59 1.86 -8.73 -0.03
N ILE A 60 2.82 -9.49 0.51
CA ILE A 60 3.09 -9.57 1.95
C ILE A 60 4.07 -8.48 2.39
N ARG A 61 5.08 -8.14 1.58
CA ARG A 61 6.14 -7.16 1.96
C ARG A 61 5.61 -5.78 2.38
N PRO A 62 4.69 -5.13 1.65
CA PRO A 62 4.16 -3.83 2.05
C PRO A 62 3.18 -3.96 3.22
N SER A 63 2.70 -5.16 3.57
CA SER A 63 1.61 -5.34 4.54
C SER A 63 1.93 -4.81 5.93
N VAL A 64 3.18 -4.89 6.40
CA VAL A 64 3.57 -4.44 7.76
C VAL A 64 3.56 -2.91 7.88
N PRO A 65 4.34 -2.15 7.08
CA PRO A 65 4.28 -0.68 7.14
C PRO A 65 2.89 -0.16 6.73
N PHE A 66 2.21 -0.84 5.80
CA PHE A 66 0.84 -0.52 5.44
C PHE A 66 -0.15 -0.67 6.61
N THR A 67 -0.06 -1.76 7.38
CA THR A 67 -0.92 -1.98 8.55
C THR A 67 -0.69 -0.89 9.60
N VAL A 68 0.57 -0.48 9.81
CA VAL A 68 0.89 0.62 10.73
C VAL A 68 0.31 1.95 10.24
N VAL A 69 0.47 2.29 8.95
CA VAL A 69 -0.11 3.50 8.36
C VAL A 69 -1.64 3.49 8.46
N MET A 70 -2.28 2.35 8.14
CA MET A 70 -3.73 2.19 8.29
C MET A 70 -4.18 2.38 9.73
N LEU A 71 -3.43 1.85 10.70
CA LEU A 71 -3.75 2.01 12.12
C LEU A 71 -3.62 3.47 12.57
N ILE A 72 -2.60 4.19 12.11
CA ILE A 72 -2.44 5.64 12.36
C ILE A 72 -3.62 6.41 11.76
N VAL A 73 -4.01 6.10 10.51
CA VAL A 73 -5.13 6.78 9.85
C VAL A 73 -6.44 6.50 10.59
N VAL A 74 -6.73 5.25 10.95
CA VAL A 74 -7.91 4.87 11.74
C VAL A 74 -7.91 5.59 13.09
N ALA A 75 -6.77 5.66 13.78
CA ALA A 75 -6.65 6.39 15.04
C ALA A 75 -6.90 7.90 14.86
N ALA A 76 -6.32 8.52 13.83
CA ALA A 76 -6.52 9.93 13.52
C ALA A 76 -8.00 10.24 13.20
N LEU A 77 -8.66 9.36 12.45
CA LEU A 77 -10.09 9.47 12.14
C LEU A 77 -10.96 9.34 13.38
N PHE A 78 -10.62 8.42 14.27
CA PHE A 78 -11.32 8.27 15.54
C PHE A 78 -11.20 9.56 16.38
N VAL A 79 -9.99 10.13 16.47
CA VAL A 79 -9.75 11.42 17.16
C VAL A 79 -10.55 12.55 16.51
N TYR A 80 -10.57 12.63 15.18
CA TYR A 80 -11.32 13.66 14.45
C TYR A 80 -12.83 13.55 14.68
N LEU A 81 -13.37 12.33 14.68
CA LEU A 81 -14.77 12.07 15.00
C LEU A 81 -15.12 12.48 16.43
N VAL A 82 -14.28 12.13 17.41
CA VAL A 82 -14.46 12.55 18.80
C VAL A 82 -14.44 14.08 18.92
N LEU A 83 -13.52 14.75 18.22
CA LEU A 83 -13.44 16.22 18.21
C LEU A 83 -14.67 16.87 17.59
N ILE A 84 -15.17 16.37 16.45
CA ILE A 84 -16.41 16.88 15.84
C ILE A 84 -17.58 16.72 16.80
N LEU A 85 -17.75 15.54 17.38
CA LEU A 85 -18.83 15.28 18.33
C LEU A 85 -18.71 16.18 19.57
N PHE A 86 -17.48 16.42 20.04
CA PHE A 86 -17.22 17.32 21.16
C PHE A 86 -17.55 18.78 20.83
N ILE A 87 -17.18 19.28 19.65
CA ILE A 87 -17.51 20.63 19.18
C ILE A 87 -19.03 20.78 19.02
N LEU A 88 -19.70 19.80 18.41
CA LEU A 88 -21.16 19.82 18.27
C LEU A 88 -21.86 19.81 19.64
N PHE A 89 -21.38 19.02 20.58
CA PHE A 89 -21.90 18.96 21.95
C PHE A 89 -21.71 20.28 22.70
N LEU A 90 -20.53 20.89 22.61
CA LEU A 90 -20.26 22.20 23.20
C LEU A 90 -21.13 23.29 22.57
N GLY A 91 -21.28 23.26 21.24
CA GLY A 91 -22.16 24.18 20.50
C GLY A 91 -23.61 24.08 20.95
N ASP A 92 -24.15 22.86 21.07
CA ASP A 92 -25.52 22.63 21.57
C ASP A 92 -25.67 23.16 23.01
N LYS A 93 -24.71 22.87 23.89
CA LYS A 93 -24.75 23.34 25.28
C LYS A 93 -24.68 24.87 25.40
N PHE A 94 -23.85 25.54 24.60
CA PHE A 94 -23.58 26.97 24.76
C PHE A 94 -24.54 27.87 23.96
N ILE A 95 -24.91 27.47 22.74
CA ILE A 95 -25.71 28.29 21.82
C ILE A 95 -27.20 27.96 21.98
N PHE A 96 -27.55 26.67 22.11
CA PHE A 96 -28.94 26.21 22.10
C PHE A 96 -29.64 26.31 23.46
N SER A 97 -28.89 26.28 24.57
CA SER A 97 -29.47 26.48 25.91
C SER A 97 -30.12 27.86 26.09
N ARG A 98 -29.85 28.81 25.20
CA ARG A 98 -30.33 30.19 25.30
C ARG A 98 -31.48 30.58 24.37
N TRP A 99 -31.75 29.87 23.28
CA TRP A 99 -32.54 30.50 22.21
C TRP A 99 -33.68 29.71 21.55
N THR A 100 -33.72 28.38 21.53
CA THR A 100 -34.80 27.68 20.79
C THR A 100 -35.04 26.24 21.24
N SER A 101 -36.32 25.83 21.32
CA SER A 101 -36.78 24.47 21.60
C SER A 101 -36.65 23.48 20.43
N ASN A 102 -36.29 23.95 19.23
CA ASN A 102 -36.21 23.12 18.02
C ASN A 102 -34.77 22.93 17.56
N ARG A 103 -34.23 21.72 17.73
CA ARG A 103 -32.89 21.34 17.27
C ARG A 103 -32.76 21.50 15.75
N LEU A 104 -31.70 22.19 15.31
CA LEU A 104 -31.40 22.47 13.90
C LEU A 104 -30.98 21.24 13.09
N ILE A 105 -30.44 20.20 13.75
CA ILE A 105 -30.01 18.96 13.11
C ILE A 105 -30.85 17.82 13.69
N GLY A 106 -31.67 17.20 12.85
CA GLY A 106 -32.34 15.97 13.22
C GLY A 106 -31.33 14.83 13.33
N ILE A 107 -31.53 13.92 14.28
CA ILE A 107 -30.71 12.70 14.44
C ILE A 107 -30.63 11.90 13.12
N LYS A 108 -31.65 12.00 12.27
CA LYS A 108 -31.71 11.36 10.95
C LYS A 108 -30.72 11.96 9.96
N ASP A 109 -30.52 13.28 9.95
CA ASP A 109 -29.59 13.96 9.05
C ASP A 109 -28.13 13.67 9.41
N LEU A 110 -27.87 13.48 10.71
CA LEU A 110 -26.57 13.05 11.22
C LEU A 110 -26.11 11.73 10.58
N THR A 111 -27.04 10.81 10.32
CA THR A 111 -26.71 9.49 9.75
C THR A 111 -26.23 9.60 8.30
N TYR A 112 -26.83 10.50 7.50
CA TYR A 112 -26.40 10.73 6.12
C TYR A 112 -25.06 11.47 6.07
N GLY A 113 -24.89 12.52 6.89
CA GLY A 113 -23.63 13.25 6.98
C GLY A 113 -22.46 12.34 7.39
N MET A 114 -22.69 11.45 8.37
CA MET A 114 -21.68 10.48 8.80
C MET A 114 -21.27 9.52 7.69
N LYS A 115 -22.22 8.98 6.92
CA LYS A 115 -21.91 8.10 5.77
C LYS A 115 -21.06 8.81 4.72
N PHE A 116 -21.39 10.06 4.41
CA PHE A 116 -20.62 10.86 3.45
C PHE A 116 -19.20 11.13 3.93
N ILE A 117 -19.02 11.51 5.20
CA ILE A 117 -17.69 11.71 5.80
C ILE A 117 -16.88 10.40 5.74
N VAL A 118 -17.48 9.27 6.13
CA VAL A 118 -16.81 7.96 6.05
C VAL A 118 -16.38 7.64 4.62
N ALA A 119 -17.20 7.93 3.61
CA ALA A 119 -16.84 7.72 2.21
C ALA A 119 -15.64 8.58 1.78
N ILE A 120 -15.63 9.87 2.09
CA ILE A 120 -14.50 10.78 1.82
C ILE A 120 -13.22 10.25 2.46
N VAL A 121 -13.34 9.87 3.73
CA VAL A 121 -12.24 9.33 4.52
C VAL A 121 -11.67 8.07 3.87
N VAL A 122 -12.51 7.11 3.49
CA VAL A 122 -12.09 5.88 2.82
C VAL A 122 -11.35 6.19 1.52
N VAL A 123 -11.86 7.12 0.71
CA VAL A 123 -11.18 7.55 -0.52
C VAL A 123 -9.83 8.19 -0.23
N ALA A 124 -9.74 9.07 0.78
CA ALA A 124 -8.50 9.71 1.19
C ALA A 124 -7.46 8.68 1.68
N VAL A 125 -7.90 7.66 2.43
CA VAL A 125 -7.04 6.55 2.86
C VAL A 125 -6.49 5.80 1.65
N ILE A 126 -7.34 5.44 0.69
CA ILE A 126 -6.94 4.71 -0.52
C ILE A 126 -5.89 5.49 -1.31
N LEU A 127 -6.13 6.79 -1.57
CA LEU A 127 -5.20 7.64 -2.31
C LEU A 127 -3.87 7.85 -1.57
N SER A 128 -3.93 8.09 -0.26
CA SER A 128 -2.74 8.25 0.58
C SER A 128 -1.90 6.97 0.59
N SER A 129 -2.55 5.83 0.73
CA SER A 129 -1.91 4.51 0.70
C SER A 129 -1.19 4.24 -0.62
N TYR A 130 -1.84 4.57 -1.74
CA TYR A 130 -1.28 4.41 -3.08
C TYR A 130 -0.01 5.25 -3.28
N SER A 131 0.00 6.50 -2.77
CA SER A 131 1.18 7.36 -2.83
C SER A 131 2.30 6.88 -1.90
N GLN A 132 1.96 6.54 -0.66
CA GLN A 132 2.93 6.10 0.34
C GLN A 132 3.60 4.78 -0.05
N ALA A 133 2.87 3.85 -0.68
CA ALA A 133 3.41 2.59 -1.15
C ALA A 133 4.60 2.77 -2.10
N TYR A 134 4.49 3.74 -3.02
CA TYR A 134 5.56 4.07 -3.95
C TYR A 134 6.79 4.62 -3.25
N THR A 135 6.62 5.60 -2.37
CA THR A 135 7.74 6.18 -1.59
C THR A 135 8.39 5.12 -0.70
N LEU A 136 7.61 4.23 -0.11
CA LEU A 136 8.11 3.12 0.68
C LEU A 136 8.93 2.14 -0.18
N GLY A 137 8.47 1.84 -1.40
CA GLY A 137 9.21 1.03 -2.35
C GLY A 137 10.57 1.64 -2.69
N MET A 138 10.60 2.92 -3.04
CA MET A 138 11.85 3.66 -3.30
C MET A 138 12.79 3.62 -2.09
N ASN A 139 12.26 3.91 -0.89
CA ASN A 139 13.05 3.90 0.33
C ASN A 139 13.57 2.50 0.68
N ASN A 140 12.80 1.45 0.37
CA ASN A 140 13.24 0.08 0.61
C ASN A 140 14.43 -0.27 -0.29
N ALA A 141 14.35 0.06 -1.58
CA ALA A 141 15.45 -0.12 -2.52
C ALA A 141 16.68 0.72 -2.13
N SER A 142 16.49 1.98 -1.74
CA SER A 142 17.58 2.88 -1.36
C SER A 142 18.28 2.51 -0.05
N ASN A 143 17.68 1.64 0.76
CA ASN A 143 18.26 1.15 2.01
C ASN A 143 18.70 -0.32 1.91
N GLU A 144 18.59 -0.94 0.73
CA GLU A 144 18.99 -2.32 0.52
C GLU A 144 20.51 -2.42 0.48
N THR A 145 21.06 -3.31 1.30
CA THR A 145 22.51 -3.54 1.40
C THR A 145 22.89 -4.96 1.00
N ALA A 146 21.91 -5.86 0.83
CA ALA A 146 22.17 -7.26 0.54
C ALA A 146 21.68 -7.59 -0.87
N PHE A 147 22.60 -7.95 -1.76
CA PHE A 147 22.29 -8.24 -3.15
C PHE A 147 22.78 -9.62 -3.55
N TRP A 148 22.05 -10.25 -4.46
CA TRP A 148 22.65 -11.29 -5.30
C TRP A 148 23.39 -10.59 -6.42
N THR A 149 24.63 -11.00 -6.70
CA THR A 149 25.44 -10.42 -7.76
C THR A 149 25.89 -11.47 -8.76
N ALA A 150 26.14 -11.00 -9.98
CA ALA A 150 26.67 -11.77 -11.09
C ALA A 150 27.82 -11.01 -11.74
N GLU A 151 28.90 -11.70 -12.08
CA GLU A 151 30.02 -11.12 -12.82
C GLU A 151 29.91 -11.50 -14.29
N ILE A 152 29.82 -10.51 -15.17
CA ILE A 152 29.66 -10.69 -16.63
C ILE A 152 30.55 -9.68 -17.33
N ASP A 153 31.37 -10.15 -18.27
CA ASP A 153 32.30 -9.31 -19.03
C ASP A 153 33.17 -8.40 -18.14
N ASN A 154 33.69 -8.95 -17.03
CA ASN A 154 34.46 -8.24 -15.99
C ASN A 154 33.71 -7.07 -15.31
N SER A 155 32.39 -7.03 -15.42
CA SER A 155 31.54 -6.05 -14.74
C SER A 155 30.66 -6.77 -13.72
N LEU A 156 30.53 -6.18 -12.53
CA LEU A 156 29.68 -6.72 -11.49
C LEU A 156 28.28 -6.13 -11.60
N TYR A 157 27.27 -7.01 -11.54
CA TYR A 157 25.88 -6.63 -11.58
C TYR A 157 25.16 -7.08 -10.31
N ALA A 158 24.25 -6.27 -9.79
CA ALA A 158 23.30 -6.65 -8.75
C ALA A 158 21.98 -7.11 -9.40
N VAL A 159 21.44 -8.23 -8.93
CA VAL A 159 20.10 -8.71 -9.25
C VAL A 159 19.09 -7.89 -8.45
N VAL A 160 18.26 -7.14 -9.17
CA VAL A 160 17.25 -6.25 -8.59
C VAL A 160 15.90 -6.92 -8.55
N ASP A 161 15.52 -7.61 -9.64
CA ASP A 161 14.22 -8.30 -9.71
C ASP A 161 14.21 -9.37 -10.82
N THR A 162 13.05 -9.97 -11.07
CA THR A 162 12.81 -10.97 -12.11
C THR A 162 11.72 -10.53 -13.08
N TYR A 163 11.85 -10.90 -14.36
CA TYR A 163 10.84 -10.70 -15.39
C TYR A 163 10.92 -11.77 -16.47
N ASN A 164 9.81 -12.45 -16.75
CA ASN A 164 9.71 -13.55 -17.72
C ASN A 164 10.83 -14.59 -17.55
N ASN A 165 11.04 -15.07 -16.32
CA ASN A 165 12.10 -16.01 -15.92
C ASN A 165 13.54 -15.50 -16.09
N ASN A 166 13.75 -14.24 -16.42
CA ASN A 166 15.07 -13.61 -16.45
C ASN A 166 15.28 -12.75 -15.20
N PHE A 167 16.52 -12.59 -14.78
CA PHE A 167 16.91 -11.61 -13.78
C PHE A 167 17.12 -10.24 -14.43
N ILE A 168 16.52 -9.21 -13.84
CA ILE A 168 16.85 -7.82 -14.13
C ILE A 168 18.03 -7.45 -13.26
N VAL A 169 19.12 -7.06 -13.90
CA VAL A 169 20.33 -6.67 -13.19
C VAL A 169 20.77 -5.27 -13.54
N VAL A 170 21.43 -4.62 -12.58
CA VAL A 170 22.03 -3.29 -12.74
C VAL A 170 23.53 -3.36 -12.44
N PRO A 171 24.39 -2.68 -13.20
CA PRO A 171 25.82 -2.66 -12.93
C PRO A 171 26.08 -1.87 -11.64
N ILE A 172 26.98 -2.39 -10.81
CA ILE A 172 27.32 -1.81 -9.51
C ILE A 172 28.83 -1.65 -9.35
N ASN A 173 29.23 -0.64 -8.59
CA ASN A 173 30.59 -0.51 -8.06
C ASN A 173 30.56 -0.68 -6.54
N ILE A 174 31.11 -1.79 -6.04
CA ILE A 174 31.13 -2.08 -4.60
C ILE A 174 32.02 -1.09 -3.84
N GLU A 175 33.11 -0.63 -4.46
CA GLU A 175 34.09 0.24 -3.78
C GLU A 175 33.52 1.63 -3.53
N GLU A 176 32.68 2.11 -4.45
CA GLU A 176 32.03 3.43 -4.39
C GLU A 176 30.59 3.37 -3.85
N PHE A 177 30.03 2.17 -3.68
CA PHE A 177 28.62 1.95 -3.37
C PHE A 177 27.67 2.61 -4.38
N THR A 178 28.02 2.58 -5.67
CA THR A 178 27.23 3.19 -6.74
C THR A 178 26.59 2.14 -7.66
N PHE A 179 25.51 2.53 -8.34
CA PHE A 179 24.95 1.80 -9.47
C PHE A 179 24.73 2.74 -10.65
N LYS A 180 24.77 2.20 -11.88
CA LYS A 180 24.39 2.96 -13.08
C LYS A 180 22.94 2.70 -13.45
N SER A 181 22.27 3.71 -13.98
CA SER A 181 20.88 3.68 -14.46
C SER A 181 20.70 2.94 -15.79
N GLU A 182 21.37 1.80 -15.92
CA GLU A 182 21.30 0.85 -17.02
C GLU A 182 20.88 -0.51 -16.46
N TYR A 183 20.00 -1.21 -17.16
CA TYR A 183 19.59 -2.55 -16.75
C TYR A 183 19.76 -3.56 -17.90
N ARG A 184 20.00 -4.81 -17.55
CA ARG A 184 20.08 -5.94 -18.48
C ARG A 184 19.27 -7.12 -17.97
N PHE A 185 18.87 -7.99 -18.89
CA PHE A 185 18.25 -9.26 -18.56
C PHE A 185 19.31 -10.37 -18.62
N ILE A 186 19.33 -11.24 -17.62
CA ILE A 186 20.18 -12.43 -17.60
C ILE A 186 19.30 -13.65 -17.37
N ASN A 187 19.49 -14.68 -18.18
CA ASN A 187 18.86 -15.96 -17.92
C ASN A 187 19.64 -16.68 -16.80
N PRO A 188 19.00 -17.02 -15.67
CA PRO A 188 19.65 -17.76 -14.59
C PRO A 188 20.14 -19.16 -15.00
N GLU A 189 19.66 -19.70 -16.11
CA GLU A 189 20.07 -21.00 -16.65
C GLU A 189 21.35 -20.93 -17.50
N ASP A 190 21.91 -19.73 -17.75
CA ASP A 190 23.19 -19.59 -18.46
C ASP A 190 24.34 -20.10 -17.57
N GLU A 191 24.98 -21.19 -18.02
CA GLU A 191 26.05 -21.89 -17.29
C GLU A 191 27.26 -20.99 -16.98
N ASN A 192 27.41 -19.86 -17.68
CA ASN A 192 28.54 -18.95 -17.49
C ASN A 192 28.34 -17.95 -16.35
N VAL A 193 27.15 -17.90 -15.72
CA VAL A 193 26.82 -16.90 -14.71
C VAL A 193 26.85 -17.51 -13.32
N GLN A 194 27.81 -17.09 -12.51
CA GLN A 194 27.87 -17.46 -11.10
C GLN A 194 27.23 -16.39 -10.23
N PHE A 195 26.18 -16.77 -9.50
CA PHE A 195 25.51 -15.89 -8.54
C PHE A 195 26.14 -15.98 -7.16
N LYS A 196 26.50 -14.83 -6.60
CA LYS A 196 27.02 -14.72 -5.24
C LYS A 196 26.18 -13.76 -4.43
N ARG A 197 25.83 -14.13 -3.20
CA ARG A 197 25.22 -13.19 -2.27
C ARG A 197 26.30 -12.33 -1.62
N ILE A 198 26.14 -11.01 -1.69
CA ILE A 198 26.99 -10.05 -0.98
C ILE A 198 26.15 -9.20 -0.02
N VAL A 199 26.80 -8.70 1.02
CA VAL A 199 26.23 -7.72 1.95
C VAL A 199 27.20 -6.56 1.99
N LEU A 200 26.73 -5.39 1.59
CA LEU A 200 27.45 -4.14 1.56
C LEU A 200 27.40 -3.48 2.94
N ASN A 201 28.41 -2.67 3.25
CA ASN A 201 28.43 -1.89 4.49
C ASN A 201 27.52 -0.66 4.39
N GLU A 202 27.27 -0.17 3.17
CA GLU A 202 26.43 0.97 2.86
C GLU A 202 25.48 0.64 1.71
N ALA A 203 24.36 1.35 1.62
CA ALA A 203 23.39 1.14 0.56
C ALA A 203 23.88 1.77 -0.75
N LEU A 204 23.45 1.18 -1.88
CA LEU A 204 23.82 1.69 -3.19
C LEU A 204 23.13 3.04 -3.48
N HIS A 205 23.85 3.96 -4.14
CA HIS A 205 23.30 5.21 -4.66
C HIS A 205 23.60 5.37 -6.16
N GLU A 206 22.89 6.26 -6.83
CA GLU A 206 23.11 6.52 -8.27
C GLU A 206 24.43 7.27 -8.47
N GLU A 207 25.21 6.84 -9.49
CA GLU A 207 26.47 7.50 -9.92
C GLU A 207 26.26 8.90 -10.51
#